data_AF-A0A7R9DVY1-F1
#
_entry.id   AF-A0A7R9DVY1-F1
#
_cell.length_a   1.000
_cell.length_b   1.000
_cell.length_c   1.000
_cell.angle_alpha   90.00
_cell.angle_beta   90.00
_cell.angle_gamma   90.00
#
_symmetry.space_group_name_H-M   'P 1'
#
loop_
_entity.id
_entity.type
_entity.pdbx_description
1 polymer ?
#
loop_
_entity_poly.entity_id
_entity_poly.type
_entity_poly.pdbx_seq_one_letter_code
_entity_poly.pdbx_strand_id
1 'polypeptide(L)'
;MEHRQNNEYGENIFCSWSSNANYKVTGTEPVDNWYSEIKDHLFGREPRDLKSGHFTQVVWKGSKELGVAVAKSRNGQIFVVANYSPPGNFIGSFSVNVPPPI
;
A
#
# COMPACT_ATOMS: atom_id res chain seq x y z
N MET A 1 1.55 -7.98 -11.51
CA MET A 1 1.90 -7.95 -10.07
C MET A 1 1.00 -8.94 -9.41
N GLU A 2 1.55 -9.82 -8.58
CA GLU A 2 0.77 -10.82 -7.85
C GLU A 2 1.05 -10.64 -6.37
N HIS A 3 -0.01 -10.67 -5.58
CA HIS A 3 0.09 -10.66 -4.13
C HIS A 3 0.53 -12.02 -3.61
N ARG A 4 1.17 -12.06 -2.45
CA ARG A 4 1.56 -13.32 -1.81
C ARG A 4 0.32 -14.16 -1.44
N GLN A 5 0.27 -15.42 -1.86
CA GLN A 5 -0.79 -16.35 -1.42
C GLN A 5 -0.67 -16.68 0.07
N ASN A 6 -1.80 -16.74 0.77
CA ASN A 6 -1.90 -17.00 2.21
C ASN A 6 -1.04 -16.05 3.06
N ASN A 7 -1.06 -14.76 2.73
CA ASN A 7 -0.36 -13.75 3.52
C ASN A 7 -1.13 -13.44 4.80
N GLU A 8 -0.51 -13.66 5.95
CA GLU A 8 -1.07 -13.28 7.26
C GLU A 8 -0.97 -11.76 7.51
N TYR A 9 -0.29 -11.03 6.63
CA TYR A 9 -0.07 -9.59 6.68
C TYR A 9 -0.90 -8.86 5.61
N GLY A 10 -1.20 -7.59 5.86
CA GLY A 10 -1.64 -6.68 4.80
C GLY A 10 -0.48 -6.40 3.85
N GLU A 11 -0.75 -6.08 2.59
CA GLU A 11 0.30 -5.94 1.57
C GLU A 11 -0.01 -4.80 0.59
N ASN A 12 0.95 -3.91 0.40
CA ASN A 12 0.98 -2.97 -0.72
C ASN A 12 2.20 -3.26 -1.59
N ILE A 13 2.01 -3.23 -2.91
CA ILE A 13 3.08 -3.43 -3.89
C ILE A 13 3.16 -2.20 -4.79
N PHE A 14 4.37 -1.73 -5.04
CA PHE A 14 4.67 -0.69 -6.01
C PHE A 14 5.74 -1.21 -6.96
N CYS A 15 5.59 -0.90 -8.25
CA CYS A 15 6.61 -1.21 -9.25
C CYS A 15 6.91 0.06 -10.05
N SER A 16 8.20 0.33 -10.20
CA SER A 16 8.71 1.30 -11.15
C SER A 16 9.75 0.65 -12.07
N TRP A 17 10.13 1.35 -13.13
CA TRP A 17 11.19 0.95 -14.03
C TRP A 17 12.08 2.14 -14.33
N SER A 18 13.39 1.90 -14.40
CA SER A 18 14.35 2.92 -14.83
C SER A 18 15.49 2.29 -15.62
N SER A 19 15.84 2.91 -16.75
CA SER A 19 17.04 2.59 -17.53
C SER A 19 18.33 3.02 -16.84
N ASN A 20 18.24 3.87 -15.80
CA ASN A 20 19.40 4.32 -15.03
C ASN A 20 19.77 3.26 -13.98
N ALA A 21 20.96 2.68 -14.13
CA ALA A 21 21.50 1.69 -13.19
C ALA A 21 21.61 2.24 -11.75
N ASN A 22 21.85 3.53 -11.59
CA ASN A 22 21.99 4.21 -10.30
C ASN A 22 20.68 4.75 -9.73
N TYR A 23 19.56 4.65 -10.46
CA TYR A 23 18.27 5.07 -9.92
C TYR A 23 17.89 4.19 -8.72
N LYS A 24 17.54 4.86 -7.63
CA LYS A 24 17.07 4.30 -6.37
C LYS A 24 15.70 4.89 -6.11
N VAL A 25 14.71 4.02 -5.91
CA VAL A 25 13.39 4.46 -5.46
C VAL A 25 13.51 4.98 -4.03
N THR A 26 12.95 6.15 -3.77
CA THR A 26 12.81 6.67 -2.41
C THR A 26 11.56 6.11 -1.76
N GLY A 27 11.48 6.10 -0.42
CA GLY A 27 10.26 5.65 0.28
C GLY A 27 9.04 6.53 -0.01
N THR A 28 9.25 7.79 -0.38
CA THR A 28 8.19 8.75 -0.71
C THR A 28 7.42 8.37 -1.96
N GLU A 29 8.11 7.91 -3.01
CA GLU A 29 7.47 7.54 -4.29
C GLU A 29 6.36 6.48 -4.18
N PRO A 30 6.57 5.30 -3.55
CA PRO A 30 5.53 4.30 -3.38
C PRO A 30 4.45 4.79 -2.40
N VAL A 31 4.82 5.48 -1.31
CA VAL A 31 3.86 5.95 -0.30
C VAL A 31 2.94 7.01 -0.89
N ASP A 32 3.45 7.99 -1.63
CA ASP A 32 2.65 9.01 -2.31
C ASP A 32 1.74 8.39 -3.37
N ASN A 33 2.24 7.39 -4.11
CA ASN A 33 1.43 6.66 -5.09
C ASN A 33 0.24 5.95 -4.42
N TRP A 34 0.50 5.16 -3.37
CA TRP A 34 -0.54 4.48 -2.60
C TRP A 34 -1.50 5.47 -1.95
N TYR A 35 -0.99 6.55 -1.36
CA TYR A 35 -1.80 7.56 -0.68
C TYR A 35 -2.68 8.36 -1.66
N SER A 36 -2.25 8.53 -2.92
CA SER A 36 -3.00 9.28 -3.94
C SER A 36 -4.39 8.71 -4.24
N GLU A 37 -4.65 7.45 -3.89
CA GLU A 37 -5.97 6.81 -3.99
C GLU A 37 -6.99 7.42 -3.00
N ILE A 38 -6.57 8.27 -2.07
CA ILE A 38 -7.46 9.04 -1.19
C ILE A 38 -8.54 9.80 -1.97
N LYS A 39 -8.22 10.27 -3.19
CA LYS A 39 -9.16 10.97 -4.08
C LYS A 39 -10.36 10.11 -4.52
N ASP A 40 -10.17 8.79 -4.50
CA ASP A 40 -11.17 7.79 -4.90
C ASP A 40 -11.84 7.15 -3.66
N HIS A 41 -11.39 7.52 -2.45
CA HIS A 41 -11.91 7.00 -1.19
C HIS A 41 -13.08 7.87 -0.66
N LEU A 42 -14.11 7.19 -0.13
CA LEU A 42 -15.27 7.86 0.43
C LEU A 42 -15.39 7.51 1.91
N PHE A 43 -15.07 8.49 2.76
CA PHE A 43 -15.01 8.34 4.21
C PHE A 43 -16.38 8.07 4.84
N GLY A 44 -16.35 7.44 6.03
CA GLY A 44 -17.55 7.19 6.84
C GLY A 44 -18.48 6.10 6.32
N ARG A 45 -18.08 5.36 5.28
CA ARG A 45 -18.84 4.23 4.72
C ARG A 45 -17.90 3.12 4.24
N GLU A 46 -18.47 1.95 4.06
CA GLU A 46 -17.73 0.82 3.50
C GLU A 46 -17.50 1.00 1.99
N PRO A 47 -16.29 0.70 1.48
CA PRO A 47 -16.01 0.77 0.06
C PRO A 47 -16.70 -0.39 -0.69
N ARG A 48 -17.12 -0.14 -1.93
CA ARG A 48 -17.78 -1.15 -2.78
C ARG A 48 -16.78 -2.08 -3.49
N ASP A 49 -15.57 -1.60 -3.66
CA ASP A 49 -14.42 -2.31 -4.22
C ASP A 49 -13.15 -1.86 -3.48
N LEU A 50 -12.01 -2.53 -3.73
CA LEU A 50 -10.74 -2.21 -3.08
C LEU A 50 -9.86 -1.29 -3.94
N LYS A 51 -10.44 -0.41 -4.78
CA LYS A 51 -9.65 0.51 -5.62
C LYS A 51 -8.80 1.49 -4.84
N SER A 52 -9.23 1.87 -3.63
CA SER A 52 -8.44 2.67 -2.68
C SER A 52 -7.72 1.82 -1.63
N GLY A 53 -7.54 0.53 -1.92
CA GLY A 53 -7.01 -0.46 -0.99
C GLY A 53 -5.59 -0.14 -0.51
N HIS A 54 -4.74 0.44 -1.36
CA HIS A 54 -3.40 0.80 -0.92
C HIS A 54 -3.45 1.97 0.05
N PHE A 55 -4.22 3.01 -0.27
CA PHE A 55 -4.45 4.14 0.63
C PHE A 55 -5.00 3.69 1.99
N THR A 56 -6.08 2.90 1.98
CA THR A 56 -6.73 2.48 3.22
C THR A 56 -5.82 1.64 4.09
N GLN A 57 -4.92 0.83 3.50
CA GLN A 57 -3.91 0.09 4.25
C GLN A 57 -2.83 0.99 4.84
N VAL A 58 -2.40 2.04 4.13
CA VAL A 58 -1.39 3.01 4.63
C VAL A 58 -1.88 3.72 5.89
N VAL A 59 -3.15 4.11 5.93
CA VAL A 59 -3.74 4.87 7.06
C VAL A 59 -4.50 3.98 8.05
N TRP A 60 -4.44 2.65 7.90
CA TRP A 60 -5.25 1.74 8.69
C TRP A 60 -4.90 1.81 10.19
N LYS A 61 -5.80 2.38 11.00
CA LYS A 61 -5.60 2.57 12.44
C LYS A 61 -5.23 1.28 13.19
N GLY A 62 -5.76 0.14 12.75
CA GLY A 62 -5.54 -1.16 13.36
C GLY A 62 -4.13 -1.72 13.15
N SER A 63 -3.43 -1.35 12.07
CA SER A 63 -2.09 -1.85 11.74
C SER A 63 -1.07 -1.15 12.61
N LYS A 64 -0.20 -1.93 13.26
CA LYS A 64 0.75 -1.47 14.29
C LYS A 64 2.20 -1.61 13.89
N GLU A 65 2.50 -2.55 13.02
CA GLU A 65 3.85 -2.84 12.56
C GLU A 65 3.90 -2.76 11.04
N LEU A 66 5.03 -2.29 10.54
CA LEU A 66 5.31 -2.09 9.12
C LEU A 66 6.68 -2.68 8.80
N GLY A 67 6.73 -3.55 7.78
CA GLY A 67 7.97 -4.02 7.16
C GLY A 67 8.00 -3.62 5.70
N VAL A 68 9.11 -3.06 5.21
CA VAL A 68 9.24 -2.63 3.82
C VAL A 68 10.51 -3.24 3.21
N ALA A 69 10.38 -3.77 2.01
CA ALA A 69 11.50 -4.29 1.23
C ALA A 69 11.53 -3.66 -0.17
N VAL A 70 12.74 -3.47 -0.69
CA VAL A 70 12.98 -2.96 -2.04
C VAL A 70 13.87 -3.94 -2.79
N ALA A 71 13.46 -4.35 -3.98
CA ALA A 71 14.24 -5.23 -4.85
C ALA A 71 14.36 -4.63 -6.25
N LYS A 72 15.56 -4.66 -6.83
CA LYS A 72 15.83 -4.25 -8.22
C LYS A 72 16.22 -5.47 -9.04
N SER A 73 15.49 -5.75 -10.11
CA SER A 73 15.80 -6.80 -11.06
C SER A 73 16.89 -6.37 -12.05
N ARG A 74 17.47 -7.34 -12.77
CA ARG A 74 18.53 -7.09 -13.77
C ARG A 74 18.07 -6.22 -14.95
N ASN A 75 16.77 -6.24 -15.29
CA ASN A 75 16.19 -5.43 -16.36
C ASN A 75 15.79 -4.01 -15.90
N GLY A 76 16.12 -3.61 -14.66
CA GLY A 76 15.87 -2.27 -14.14
C GLY A 76 14.48 -2.05 -13.54
N GLN A 77 13.66 -3.10 -13.39
CA GLN A 77 12.42 -3.00 -12.62
C GLN A 77 12.75 -2.93 -11.13
N ILE A 78 12.05 -2.06 -10.42
CA ILE A 78 12.17 -1.91 -8.97
C ILE A 78 10.81 -2.24 -8.37
N PHE A 79 10.81 -3.16 -7.42
CA PHE A 79 9.66 -3.54 -6.64
C PHE A 79 9.83 -3.03 -5.21
N VAL A 80 8.80 -2.37 -4.69
CA VAL A 80 8.67 -2.04 -3.28
C VAL A 80 7.48 -2.81 -2.74
N VAL A 81 7.69 -3.56 -1.67
CA VAL A 81 6.62 -4.30 -0.98
C VAL A 81 6.58 -3.85 0.47
N ALA A 82 5.40 -3.47 0.93
CA ALA A 82 5.13 -3.10 2.32
C ALA A 82 4.16 -4.11 2.94
N ASN A 83 4.53 -4.69 4.07
CA ASN A 83 3.71 -5.59 4.86
C ASN A 83 3.24 -4.91 6.15
N TYR A 84 1.99 -5.15 6.50
CA TYR A 84 1.32 -4.52 7.64
C TYR A 84 0.78 -5.56 8.62
N SER A 85 1.04 -5.38 9.91
CA SER A 85 0.57 -6.27 10.99
C SER A 85 -0.11 -5.49 12.11
N PRO A 86 -1.33 -5.84 12.56
CA PRO A 86 -2.28 -6.73 11.90
C PRO A 86 -2.65 -6.24 10.48
N PRO A 87 -3.11 -7.13 9.59
CA PRO A 87 -3.62 -6.75 8.27
C PRO A 87 -4.76 -5.72 8.36
N GLY A 88 -4.87 -4.87 7.35
CA GLY A 88 -5.98 -3.93 7.19
C GLY A 88 -6.99 -4.38 6.15
N ASN A 89 -7.78 -3.42 5.66
CA ASN A 89 -8.76 -3.60 4.58
C ASN A 89 -9.82 -4.69 4.83
N PHE A 90 -10.17 -4.91 6.10
CA PHE A 90 -11.26 -5.80 6.47
C PHE A 90 -12.62 -5.14 6.20
N ILE A 91 -13.43 -5.78 5.35
CA ILE A 91 -14.80 -5.35 5.06
C ILE A 91 -15.61 -5.26 6.35
N GLY A 92 -16.34 -4.16 6.54
CA GLY A 92 -17.10 -3.85 7.75
C GLY A 92 -16.32 -3.07 8.80
N SER A 93 -15.04 -2.77 8.56
CA SER A 93 -14.16 -2.10 9.52
C SER A 93 -13.52 -0.81 9.00
N PHE A 94 -13.87 -0.34 7.79
CA PHE A 94 -13.22 0.82 7.18
C PHE A 94 -13.57 2.12 7.92
N SER A 95 -14.85 2.32 8.28
CA SER A 95 -15.31 3.53 8.94
C SER A 95 -14.58 3.88 10.26
N VAL A 96 -14.11 2.88 11.00
CA VAL A 96 -13.39 3.05 12.27
C VAL A 96 -11.87 3.05 12.11
N ASN A 97 -11.35 2.53 10.98
CA ASN A 97 -9.92 2.40 10.73
C ASN A 97 -9.35 3.40 9.72
N VAL A 98 -10.20 4.05 8.93
CA VAL A 98 -9.80 5.02 7.90
C VAL A 98 -10.49 6.36 8.20
N PRO A 99 -9.97 7.15 9.15
CA PRO A 99 -10.53 8.45 9.46
C PRO A 99 -10.30 9.46 8.32
N PRO A 100 -11.17 10.48 8.17
CA PRO A 100 -10.90 11.59 7.28
C PRO A 100 -9.60 12.32 7.68
N PRO A 101 -8.90 12.95 6.72
CA PRO A 101 -7.73 13.78 7.02
C PRO A 101 -8.11 14.96 7.93
N ILE A 102 -7.14 15.41 8.72
CA ILE A 102 -7.27 16.54 9.66
C ILE A 102 -7.12 17.87 8.92
#